data_AF-A7RN13-F1
#
_entry.id   AF-A7RN13-F1
#
_cell.length_a   1.000
_cell.length_b   1.000
_cell.length_c   1.000
_cell.angle_alpha   90.00
_cell.angle_beta   90.00
_cell.angle_gamma   90.00
#
_symmetry.space_group_name_H-M   'P 1'
#
loop_
_entity.id
_entity.type
_entity.pdbx_description
1 polymer ?
#
loop_
_entity_poly.entity_id
_entity_poly.type
_entity_poly.pdbx_seq_one_letter_code
_entity_poly.pdbx_strand_id
1 'polypeptide(L)'
;MNVESPERLSELISLLESDDPDTVEQTKSLINENLYKSKDPSLLNALVDCFLETRSTTVLNILTNVHEAKAHILFEKLNDCLRHGRSTRGRIDSLTLLGYVVRRQPSWLYKIVKTALFENLVKCLKSESDVLLLVNGILTITTLLPLVPASVGSWLNDLFDIF
;
A
#
# COMPACT_ATOMS: atom_id res chain seq x y z
N MET A 1 -1.74 -27.83 3.41
CA MET A 1 -2.35 -27.75 2.07
C MET A 1 -1.94 -26.40 1.51
N ASN A 2 -0.94 -26.38 0.62
CA ASN A 2 -0.24 -25.16 0.22
C ASN A 2 -1.16 -24.20 -0.53
N VAL A 3 -1.10 -22.92 -0.12
CA VAL A 3 -1.79 -21.78 -0.74
C VAL A 3 -0.99 -21.27 -1.97
N GLU A 4 -0.04 -22.05 -2.47
CA GLU A 4 1.08 -21.58 -3.31
C GLU A 4 0.92 -21.79 -4.82
N SER A 5 -0.24 -22.24 -5.34
CA SER A 5 -0.41 -22.21 -6.79
C SER A 5 -0.82 -20.80 -7.24
N PRO A 6 -0.09 -20.15 -8.16
CA PRO A 6 -0.45 -18.83 -8.68
C PRO A 6 -1.86 -18.82 -9.30
N GLU A 7 -2.32 -19.97 -9.82
CA GLU A 7 -3.68 -20.18 -10.31
C GLU A 7 -4.76 -19.93 -9.24
N ARG A 8 -4.53 -20.38 -7.99
CA ARG A 8 -5.47 -20.16 -6.89
C ARG A 8 -5.51 -18.71 -6.42
N LEU A 9 -4.38 -18.01 -6.46
CA LEU A 9 -4.34 -16.58 -6.15
C LEU A 9 -5.15 -15.78 -7.18
N SER A 10 -4.97 -16.09 -8.46
CA SER A 10 -5.73 -15.49 -9.55
C SER A 10 -7.24 -15.80 -9.43
N GLU A 11 -7.60 -17.03 -9.08
CA GLU A 11 -8.99 -17.42 -8.84
C GLU A 11 -9.60 -16.62 -7.68
N LEU A 12 -8.94 -16.56 -6.51
CA LEU A 12 -9.41 -15.78 -5.37
C LEU A 12 -9.58 -14.30 -5.71
N ILE A 13 -8.65 -13.71 -6.46
CA ILE A 13 -8.74 -12.32 -6.90
C ILE A 13 -9.91 -12.13 -7.87
N SER A 14 -10.13 -13.05 -8.81
CA SER A 14 -11.28 -12.98 -9.73
C SER A 14 -12.62 -13.07 -9.01
N LEU A 15 -12.70 -13.85 -7.92
CA LEU A 15 -13.92 -13.95 -7.11
C LEU A 15 -14.25 -12.67 -6.33
N LEU A 16 -13.27 -11.80 -6.07
CA LEU A 16 -13.51 -10.47 -5.49
C LEU A 16 -14.21 -9.51 -6.47
N GLU A 17 -14.19 -9.82 -7.77
CA GLU A 17 -14.83 -9.06 -8.83
C GLU A 17 -16.15 -9.69 -9.30
N SER A 18 -16.64 -10.71 -8.58
CA SER A 18 -17.95 -11.34 -8.82
C SER A 18 -19.12 -10.36 -8.62
N ASP A 19 -20.18 -10.53 -9.41
CA ASP A 19 -21.45 -9.81 -9.25
C ASP A 19 -22.27 -10.29 -8.03
N ASP A 20 -21.91 -11.43 -7.44
CA ASP A 20 -22.59 -11.98 -6.26
C ASP A 20 -21.98 -11.46 -4.94
N PRO A 21 -22.71 -10.64 -4.16
CA PRO A 21 -22.20 -10.07 -2.92
C PRO A 21 -21.82 -11.12 -1.86
N ASP A 22 -22.53 -12.24 -1.81
CA ASP A 22 -22.27 -13.31 -0.85
C ASP A 22 -20.94 -14.00 -1.15
N THR A 23 -20.69 -14.32 -2.42
CA THR A 23 -19.39 -14.82 -2.90
C THR A 23 -18.26 -13.86 -2.58
N VAL A 24 -18.45 -12.55 -2.81
CA VAL A 24 -17.42 -11.53 -2.52
C VAL A 24 -17.10 -11.49 -1.02
N GLU A 25 -18.11 -11.54 -0.14
CA GLU A 25 -17.90 -11.46 1.31
C GLU A 25 -17.25 -12.72 1.88
N GLN A 26 -17.64 -13.89 1.39
CA GLN A 26 -16.97 -15.16 1.72
C GLN A 26 -15.50 -15.14 1.26
N THR A 27 -15.23 -14.65 0.05
CA THR A 27 -13.88 -14.54 -0.50
C THR A 27 -13.02 -13.57 0.30
N LYS A 28 -13.54 -12.40 0.68
CA LYS A 28 -12.83 -11.46 1.58
C LYS A 28 -12.46 -12.13 2.90
N SER A 29 -13.40 -12.85 3.52
CA SER A 29 -13.15 -13.55 4.79
C SER A 29 -12.03 -14.57 4.65
N LEU A 30 -12.07 -15.37 3.59
CA LEU A 30 -11.02 -16.35 3.28
C LEU A 30 -9.66 -15.68 3.01
N ILE A 31 -9.62 -14.58 2.26
CA ILE A 31 -8.37 -13.85 1.99
C ILE A 31 -7.80 -13.27 3.28
N ASN A 32 -8.61 -12.65 4.14
CA ASN A 32 -8.15 -12.11 5.41
C ASN A 32 -7.60 -13.21 6.33
N GLU A 33 -8.25 -14.38 6.37
CA GLU A 33 -7.75 -15.53 7.11
C GLU A 33 -6.40 -16.03 6.57
N ASN A 34 -6.24 -16.10 5.25
CA ASN A 34 -4.98 -16.49 4.61
C ASN A 34 -3.87 -15.46 4.83
N LEU A 35 -4.19 -14.16 4.76
CA LEU A 35 -3.26 -13.08 5.09
C LEU A 35 -2.84 -13.15 6.56
N TYR A 36 -3.71 -13.55 7.47
CA TYR A 36 -3.36 -13.70 8.88
C TYR A 36 -2.46 -14.92 9.12
N LYS A 37 -2.79 -16.07 8.52
CA LYS A 37 -2.12 -17.36 8.77
C LYS A 37 -0.80 -17.51 8.00
N SER A 38 -0.75 -17.07 6.75
CA SER A 38 0.41 -17.27 5.89
C SER A 38 1.53 -16.32 6.29
N LYS A 39 2.78 -16.78 6.28
CA LYS A 39 3.96 -15.90 6.37
C LYS A 39 4.42 -15.39 5.01
N ASP A 40 4.00 -16.06 3.93
CA ASP A 40 4.39 -15.77 2.57
C ASP A 40 3.80 -14.43 2.08
N PRO A 41 4.62 -13.53 1.50
CA PRO A 41 4.16 -12.24 0.98
C PRO A 41 3.34 -12.34 -0.32
N SER A 42 3.33 -13.48 -1.02
CA SER A 42 2.79 -13.59 -2.38
C SER A 42 1.33 -13.14 -2.51
N LEU A 43 0.45 -13.51 -1.57
CA LEU A 43 -0.95 -13.08 -1.58
C LEU A 43 -1.10 -11.56 -1.41
N LEU A 44 -0.37 -10.98 -0.46
CA LEU A 44 -0.40 -9.52 -0.24
C LEU A 44 0.13 -8.78 -1.47
N ASN A 45 1.22 -9.28 -2.05
CA ASN A 45 1.82 -8.72 -3.24
C ASN A 45 0.87 -8.79 -4.44
N ALA A 46 0.20 -9.93 -4.64
CA ALA A 46 -0.79 -10.11 -5.70
C ALA A 46 -2.00 -9.20 -5.52
N LEU A 47 -2.46 -8.96 -4.29
CA LEU A 47 -3.52 -7.98 -4.01
C LEU A 47 -3.07 -6.55 -4.33
N VAL A 48 -1.84 -6.18 -3.98
CA VAL A 48 -1.31 -4.86 -4.37
C VAL A 48 -1.24 -4.75 -5.89
N ASP A 49 -0.69 -5.75 -6.59
CA ASP A 49 -0.60 -5.73 -8.05
C ASP A 49 -1.98 -5.64 -8.70
N CYS A 50 -2.97 -6.41 -8.22
CA CYS A 50 -4.35 -6.31 -8.64
C CYS A 50 -4.92 -4.89 -8.45
N PHE A 51 -4.69 -4.26 -7.29
CA PHE A 51 -5.13 -2.88 -7.07
C PHE A 51 -4.49 -1.90 -8.05
N LEU A 52 -3.19 -2.03 -8.33
CA LEU A 52 -2.49 -1.15 -9.28
C LEU A 52 -3.01 -1.31 -10.71
N GLU A 53 -3.51 -2.50 -11.07
CA GLU A 53 -4.08 -2.77 -12.40
C GLU A 53 -5.53 -2.30 -12.50
N THR A 54 -6.38 -2.67 -11.54
CA THR A 54 -7.85 -2.54 -11.64
C THR A 54 -8.44 -1.38 -10.84
N ARG A 55 -7.72 -0.86 -9.84
CA ARG A 55 -8.24 0.08 -8.82
C ARG A 55 -9.48 -0.42 -8.09
N SER A 56 -9.62 -1.74 -7.93
CA SER A 56 -10.75 -2.36 -7.24
C SER A 56 -10.91 -1.82 -5.80
N THR A 57 -12.11 -1.32 -5.49
CA THR A 57 -12.46 -0.81 -4.15
C THR A 57 -12.53 -1.93 -3.12
N THR A 58 -12.92 -3.13 -3.54
CA THR A 58 -12.91 -4.34 -2.71
C THR A 58 -11.49 -4.67 -2.27
N VAL A 59 -10.54 -4.70 -3.20
CA VAL A 59 -9.12 -4.97 -2.90
C VAL A 59 -8.54 -3.86 -2.03
N LEU A 60 -8.86 -2.60 -2.32
CA LEU A 60 -8.46 -1.46 -1.48
C LEU A 60 -8.94 -1.61 -0.02
N ASN A 61 -10.19 -2.04 0.18
CA ASN A 61 -10.73 -2.27 1.51
C ASN A 61 -9.99 -3.38 2.26
N ILE A 62 -9.55 -4.44 1.58
CA ILE A 62 -8.71 -5.48 2.19
C ILE A 62 -7.34 -4.89 2.57
N LEU A 63 -6.64 -4.27 1.61
CA LEU A 63 -5.29 -3.74 1.80
C LEU A 63 -5.19 -2.67 2.88
N THR A 64 -6.25 -1.87 3.06
CA THR A 64 -6.29 -0.81 4.07
C THR A 64 -6.65 -1.29 5.47
N ASN A 65 -7.12 -2.54 5.62
CA ASN A 65 -7.45 -3.18 6.91
C ASN A 65 -6.46 -4.29 7.29
N VAL A 66 -5.28 -4.32 6.67
CA VAL A 66 -4.24 -5.32 6.90
C VAL A 66 -3.75 -5.28 8.35
N HIS A 67 -3.56 -6.47 8.95
CA HIS A 67 -3.05 -6.63 10.30
C HIS A 67 -1.59 -6.14 10.43
N GLU A 68 -1.21 -5.64 11.62
CA GLU A 68 0.12 -5.08 11.90
C GLU A 68 1.28 -6.01 11.52
N ALA A 69 1.10 -7.32 11.70
CA ALA A 69 2.08 -8.34 11.32
C ALA A 69 2.47 -8.33 9.83
N LYS A 70 1.66 -7.69 8.98
CA LYS A 70 1.83 -7.58 7.53
C LYS A 70 2.20 -6.17 7.07
N ALA A 71 2.22 -5.19 7.98
CA ALA A 71 2.55 -3.80 7.67
C ALA A 71 3.92 -3.66 7.00
N HIS A 72 4.93 -4.40 7.49
CA HIS A 72 6.28 -4.37 6.90
C HIS A 72 6.28 -4.82 5.44
N ILE A 73 5.61 -5.94 5.13
CA ILE A 73 5.52 -6.49 3.77
C ILE A 73 4.79 -5.51 2.84
N LEU A 74 3.70 -4.90 3.33
CA LEU A 74 2.98 -3.88 2.57
C LEU A 74 3.90 -2.69 2.24
N PHE A 75 4.66 -2.20 3.20
CA PHE A 75 5.59 -1.08 2.99
C PHE A 75 6.72 -1.45 2.02
N GLU A 76 7.27 -2.65 2.10
CA GLU A 76 8.28 -3.12 1.15
C GLU A 76 7.73 -3.18 -0.28
N LYS A 77 6.56 -3.78 -0.47
CA LYS A 77 5.91 -3.85 -1.77
C LYS A 77 5.61 -2.46 -2.34
N LEU A 78 5.07 -1.55 -1.54
CA LEU A 78 4.81 -0.16 -1.97
C LEU A 78 6.10 0.59 -2.33
N ASN A 79 7.18 0.35 -1.59
CA ASN A 79 8.49 0.94 -1.87
C ASN A 79 9.05 0.43 -3.21
N ASP A 80 8.91 -0.87 -3.48
CA ASP A 80 9.31 -1.45 -4.75
C ASP A 80 8.50 -0.87 -5.91
N CYS A 81 7.18 -0.72 -5.74
CA CYS A 81 6.32 -0.08 -6.74
C CYS A 81 6.67 1.40 -6.96
N LEU A 82 7.09 2.12 -5.92
CA LEU A 82 7.48 3.53 -6.02
C LEU A 82 8.82 3.69 -6.76
N ARG A 83 9.80 2.82 -6.49
CA ARG A 83 11.16 2.89 -7.05
C ARG A 83 11.31 2.26 -8.42
N HIS A 84 10.69 1.10 -8.59
CA HIS A 84 10.85 0.24 -9.77
C HIS A 84 9.56 0.16 -10.60
N GLY A 85 8.55 0.98 -10.27
CA GLY A 85 7.32 1.08 -11.04
C GLY A 85 7.64 1.39 -12.50
N ARG A 86 7.27 0.46 -13.40
CA ARG A 86 7.59 0.54 -14.83
C ARG A 86 6.90 1.69 -15.54
N SER A 87 5.86 2.27 -14.94
CA SER A 87 5.10 3.39 -15.48
C SER A 87 4.82 4.45 -14.41
N THR A 88 4.73 5.71 -14.82
CA THR A 88 4.30 6.82 -13.96
C THR A 88 2.94 6.52 -13.32
N ARG A 89 2.01 5.93 -14.10
CA ARG A 89 0.70 5.49 -13.60
C ARG A 89 0.82 4.52 -12.42
N GLY A 90 1.67 3.50 -12.52
CA GLY A 90 1.87 2.54 -11.42
C GLY A 90 2.45 3.17 -10.16
N ARG A 91 3.35 4.16 -10.31
CA ARG A 91 3.88 4.95 -9.18
C ARG A 91 2.76 5.79 -8.53
N ILE A 92 1.90 6.41 -9.33
CA ILE A 92 0.74 7.17 -8.86
C ILE A 92 -0.23 6.26 -8.11
N ASP A 93 -0.54 5.08 -8.66
CA ASP A 93 -1.46 4.12 -8.04
C ASP A 93 -0.88 3.58 -6.72
N SER A 94 0.44 3.37 -6.64
CA SER A 94 1.13 3.01 -5.38
C SER A 94 1.01 4.11 -4.33
N LEU A 95 1.28 5.38 -4.70
CA LEU A 95 1.09 6.51 -3.78
C LEU A 95 -0.38 6.71 -3.40
N THR A 96 -1.30 6.44 -4.32
CA THR A 96 -2.73 6.50 -4.06
C THR A 96 -3.13 5.48 -2.99
N LEU A 97 -2.67 4.23 -3.11
CA LEU A 97 -2.87 3.19 -2.11
C LEU A 97 -2.27 3.59 -0.76
N LEU A 98 -1.03 4.09 -0.75
CA LEU A 98 -0.39 4.58 0.46
C LEU A 98 -1.19 5.71 1.12
N GLY A 99 -1.67 6.67 0.34
CA GLY A 99 -2.53 7.75 0.81
C GLY A 99 -3.82 7.24 1.47
N TYR A 100 -4.44 6.18 0.92
CA TYR A 100 -5.58 5.53 1.58
C TYR A 100 -5.21 4.88 2.91
N VAL A 101 -4.07 4.17 2.98
CA VAL A 101 -3.57 3.57 4.22
C VAL A 101 -3.31 4.66 5.27
N VAL A 102 -2.65 5.76 4.89
CA VAL A 102 -2.39 6.89 5.79
C VAL A 102 -3.69 7.50 6.31
N ARG A 103 -4.69 7.70 5.44
CA ARG A 103 -6.01 8.23 5.83
C ARG A 103 -6.79 7.32 6.77
N ARG A 104 -6.58 6.00 6.72
CA ARG A 104 -7.18 5.06 7.68
C ARG A 104 -6.51 5.10 9.06
N GLN A 105 -5.30 5.66 9.15
CA GLN A 105 -4.54 5.80 10.39
C GLN A 105 -4.44 4.49 11.21
N PRO A 106 -4.00 3.36 10.61
CA PRO A 106 -3.85 2.14 11.37
C PRO A 106 -2.82 2.34 12.50
N SER A 107 -2.99 1.63 13.62
CA SER A 107 -2.15 1.77 14.82
C SER A 107 -0.65 1.58 14.56
N TRP A 108 -0.31 0.83 13.52
CA TRP A 108 1.07 0.52 13.11
C TRP A 108 1.67 1.52 12.10
N LEU A 109 0.90 2.52 11.65
CA LEU A 109 1.33 3.47 10.62
C LEU A 109 2.62 4.20 10.97
N TYR A 110 2.82 4.52 12.25
CA TYR A 110 4.00 5.25 12.73
C TYR A 110 5.34 4.58 12.39
N LYS A 111 5.33 3.27 12.10
CA LYS A 111 6.52 2.52 11.69
C LYS A 111 7.06 2.97 10.33
N ILE A 112 6.23 3.56 9.47
CA ILE A 112 6.60 3.94 8.10
C ILE A 112 7.84 4.84 8.05
N VAL A 113 7.98 5.77 9.00
CA VAL A 113 9.07 6.76 9.06
C VAL A 113 10.44 6.10 9.21
N LYS A 114 10.48 4.86 9.72
CA LYS A 114 11.70 4.06 9.89
C LYS A 114 11.94 3.07 8.74
N THR A 115 11.14 3.13 7.68
CA THR A 115 11.27 2.23 6.52
C THR A 115 11.86 2.94 5.32
N ALA A 116 12.43 2.18 4.40
CA ALA A 116 12.93 2.70 3.13
C ALA A 116 11.83 3.37 2.28
N LEU A 117 10.56 3.00 2.47
CA LEU A 117 9.43 3.64 1.77
C LEU A 117 9.38 5.13 2.04
N PHE A 118 9.49 5.54 3.32
CA PHE A 118 9.42 6.96 3.68
C PHE A 118 10.61 7.74 3.12
N GLU A 119 11.81 7.20 3.26
CA GLU A 119 13.03 7.79 2.69
C GLU A 119 12.91 7.97 1.17
N ASN A 120 12.49 6.93 0.44
CA ASN A 120 12.37 7.00 -1.01
C ASN A 120 11.21 7.89 -1.46
N LEU A 121 10.14 8.02 -0.65
CA LEU A 121 9.07 8.98 -0.89
C LEU A 121 9.58 10.42 -0.78
N VAL A 122 10.30 10.75 0.30
CA VAL A 122 10.91 12.08 0.47
C VAL A 122 11.86 12.40 -0.68
N LYS A 123 12.77 11.47 -1.02
CA LYS A 123 13.69 11.62 -2.15
C LYS A 123 12.95 11.80 -3.48
N CYS A 124 11.91 11.01 -3.72
CA CYS A 124 11.06 11.12 -4.89
C CYS A 124 10.48 12.53 -5.01
N LEU A 125 9.89 13.06 -3.94
CA LEU A 125 9.26 14.38 -3.95
C LEU A 125 10.24 15.53 -4.21
N LYS A 126 11.52 15.41 -3.83
CA LYS A 126 12.53 16.44 -4.11
C LYS A 126 12.92 16.54 -5.59
N SER A 127 12.73 15.49 -6.37
CA SER A 127 13.19 15.42 -7.77
C SER A 127 12.08 15.19 -8.80
N GLU A 128 10.86 14.90 -8.35
CA GLU A 128 9.74 14.57 -9.23
C GLU A 128 9.19 15.83 -9.93
N SER A 129 8.81 15.68 -11.20
CA SER A 129 8.25 16.77 -12.02
C SER A 129 6.80 16.50 -12.43
N ASP A 130 6.34 15.25 -12.34
CA ASP A 130 4.94 14.92 -12.57
C ASP A 130 4.05 15.49 -11.45
N VAL A 131 3.15 16.39 -11.85
CA VAL A 131 2.27 17.11 -10.92
C VAL A 131 1.36 16.17 -10.14
N LEU A 132 0.88 15.07 -10.75
CA LEU A 132 -0.01 14.13 -10.08
C LEU A 132 0.74 13.32 -9.02
N LEU A 133 1.97 12.90 -9.28
CA LEU A 133 2.84 12.28 -8.28
C LEU A 133 3.17 13.23 -7.13
N LEU A 134 3.54 14.48 -7.43
CA LEU A 134 3.80 15.50 -6.42
C LEU A 134 2.58 15.73 -5.52
N VAL A 135 1.40 15.97 -6.11
CA VAL A 135 0.17 16.19 -5.34
C VAL A 135 -0.18 14.99 -4.46
N ASN A 136 -0.10 13.76 -4.99
CA ASN A 136 -0.38 12.56 -4.20
C ASN A 136 0.62 12.37 -3.06
N GLY A 137 1.92 12.54 -3.34
CA GLY A 137 2.96 12.36 -2.33
C GLY A 137 2.94 13.46 -1.27
N ILE A 138 2.76 14.73 -1.65
CA ILE A 138 2.61 15.86 -0.72
C ILE A 138 1.38 15.64 0.17
N LEU A 139 0.21 15.33 -0.40
CA LEU A 139 -0.99 15.07 0.38
C LEU A 139 -0.78 13.91 1.37
N THR A 140 -0.11 12.85 0.93
CA THR A 140 0.23 11.69 1.77
C THR A 140 1.14 12.10 2.93
N ILE A 141 2.20 12.86 2.67
CA ILE A 141 3.14 13.36 3.69
C ILE A 141 2.42 14.31 4.64
N THR A 142 1.71 15.33 4.16
CA THR A 142 0.98 16.28 4.99
C THR A 142 -0.04 15.59 5.90
N THR A 143 -0.70 14.53 5.43
CA THR A 143 -1.63 13.75 6.25
C THR A 143 -0.90 12.87 7.27
N LEU A 144 0.30 12.36 6.94
CA LEU A 144 1.09 11.50 7.81
C LEU A 144 1.79 12.28 8.93
N LEU A 145 2.34 13.46 8.65
CA LEU A 145 3.12 14.28 9.59
C LEU A 145 2.49 14.44 10.99
N PRO A 146 1.21 14.85 11.13
CA PRO A 146 0.60 15.01 12.45
C PRO A 146 0.47 13.70 13.23
N LEU A 147 0.57 12.55 12.56
CA LEU A 147 0.46 11.22 13.18
C LEU A 147 1.80 10.70 13.71
N VAL A 148 2.92 11.30 13.28
CA VAL A 148 4.29 10.85 13.62
C VAL A 148 5.22 11.97 14.10
N PRO A 149 4.76 12.95 14.91
CA PRO A 149 5.52 14.16 15.22
C PRO A 149 6.86 13.86 15.91
N ALA A 150 6.93 12.81 16.74
CA ALA A 150 8.14 12.42 17.45
C ALA A 150 9.21 11.75 16.57
N SER A 151 8.81 11.17 15.43
CA SER A 151 9.70 10.40 14.56
C SER A 151 10.25 11.21 13.38
N VAL A 152 9.66 12.37 13.09
CA VAL A 152 9.97 13.14 11.88
C VAL A 152 11.13 14.13 12.05
N GLY A 153 11.64 14.33 13.27
CA GLY A 153 12.67 15.34 13.57
C GLY A 153 13.88 15.30 12.65
N SER A 154 14.39 14.10 12.33
CA SER A 154 15.53 13.91 11.41
C SER A 154 15.25 14.25 9.95
N TRP A 155 13.96 14.35 9.58
CA TRP A 155 13.50 14.58 8.21
C TRP A 155 13.00 16.00 7.97
N LEU A 156 12.94 16.86 8.99
CA LEU A 156 12.33 18.19 8.90
C LEU A 156 12.96 19.06 7.81
N ASN A 157 14.29 19.07 7.70
CA ASN A 157 14.98 19.86 6.67
C ASN A 157 14.61 19.39 5.26
N ASP A 158 14.62 18.07 5.02
CA ASP A 158 14.23 17.52 3.71
C ASP A 158 12.76 17.78 3.38
N LEU A 159 11.90 17.79 4.38
CA LEU A 159 10.49 18.11 4.20
C LEU A 159 10.29 19.60 3.89
N PHE A 160 11.00 20.49 4.56
CA PHE A 160 10.94 21.93 4.24
C PHE A 160 11.48 22.26 2.85
N ASP A 161 12.43 21.50 2.33
CA ASP A 161 12.88 21.67 0.93
C ASP A 161 11.80 21.27 -0.09
N ILE A 162 10.82 20.44 0.29
CA ILE A 162 9.73 19.98 -0.59
C ILE A 162 8.57 20.97 -0.64
N PHE A 163 8.27 21.66 0.47
CA PHE A 163 7.14 22.60 0.60
C PHE A 163 7.54 24.03 0.22
#